data_AF-A0A3N5J0E3-F1
#
_entry.id   AF-A0A3N5J0E3-F1
#
_cell.length_a   1.000
_cell.length_b   1.000
_cell.length_c   1.000
_cell.angle_alpha   90.00
_cell.angle_beta   90.00
_cell.angle_gamma   90.00
#
_symmetry.space_group_name_H-M   'P 1'
#
loop_
_entity.id
_entity.type
_entity.pdbx_description
1 polymer ?
#
loop_
_entity_poly.entity_id
_entity_poly.type
_entity_poly.pdbx_seq_one_letter_code
_entity_poly.pdbx_strand_id
1 'polypeptide(L)'
;RYVQLEVKTGDEPLQLLQFTNRFTAYPFQQKATFACSDSSLQKIWRTGWRTARLCAQETYYDCPYYEQLQYIGDTRIQALISLYNSGDDRLMRNALCQFDQSRVPDGITQSRYPSSVAQFIPQFSLIWISMIHDYMMHRDDPVFIRQFLPGVIQVLNYFENHLDSRHFVVGIEWLPFVDWANGWSWGVPPGVDLGQSATVSLQFVYALQQAAELFRMFGDKNSANHCTQIARHIQQAVQKHCYVEERGLFADTPEQINFSQHTNILAILTHCVSHSRQQEIMRHVIHDRGLTQCTLYFRFYLFRALKQAGLGDLYSSLLQPWREALDYGLSTFPENPIGNTSVLGTRSDCHAWSASPNYDLLATVCGIEPAAPGFKSVRIEPNLGELKWLRASMPHPLGMITMALEKDKGILVGQVELPPGLKGIFSYEGAKKKLDNGVNTIHMGIHR
;
A
#
# COMPACT_ATOMS: atom_id res chain seq x y z
N ARG A 1 -0.22 21.66 15.69
CA ARG A 1 -0.27 21.00 17.03
C ARG A 1 0.07 22.00 18.12
N TYR A 2 1.18 22.72 17.96
CA TYR A 2 1.57 23.85 18.80
C TYR A 2 1.44 25.14 17.99
N VAL A 3 1.17 26.25 18.66
CA VAL A 3 1.17 27.60 18.09
C VAL A 3 1.97 28.47 19.07
N GLN A 4 3.03 29.11 18.60
CA GLN A 4 3.82 30.05 19.39
C GLN A 4 3.31 31.46 19.12
N LEU A 5 2.94 32.17 20.18
CA LEU A 5 2.52 33.57 20.14
C LEU A 5 3.56 34.40 20.89
N GLU A 6 4.30 35.23 20.17
CA GLU A 6 5.21 36.20 20.76
C GLU A 6 4.57 37.58 20.74
N VAL A 7 4.45 38.19 21.92
CA VAL A 7 3.78 39.49 22.08
C VAL A 7 4.72 40.44 22.81
N LYS A 8 4.95 41.61 22.22
CA LYS A 8 5.62 42.73 22.87
C LYS A 8 4.63 43.88 23.04
N THR A 9 4.30 44.22 24.27
CA THR A 9 3.43 45.36 24.61
C THR A 9 4.26 46.63 24.79
N GLY A 10 3.63 47.79 24.56
CA GLY A 10 4.13 49.10 24.97
C GLY A 10 3.60 49.46 26.35
N ASP A 11 3.13 50.70 26.52
CA ASP A 11 2.56 51.19 27.79
C ASP A 11 1.19 50.58 28.12
N GLU A 12 0.52 49.96 27.14
CA GLU A 12 -0.79 49.31 27.32
C GLU A 12 -0.71 47.77 27.26
N PRO A 13 -1.48 47.06 28.10
CA PRO A 13 -1.49 45.59 28.13
C PRO A 13 -2.27 45.00 26.94
N LEU A 14 -1.80 43.86 26.40
CA LEU A 14 -2.61 43.00 25.54
C LEU A 14 -3.50 42.10 26.39
N GLN A 15 -4.80 42.10 26.11
CA GLN A 15 -5.74 41.11 26.64
C GLN A 15 -6.16 40.12 25.53
N LEU A 16 -5.69 38.87 25.61
CA LEU A 16 -6.13 37.82 24.70
C LEU A 16 -7.48 37.27 25.17
N LEU A 17 -8.57 37.76 24.58
CA LEU A 17 -9.94 37.37 24.96
C LEU A 17 -10.30 35.96 24.51
N GLN A 18 -9.86 35.55 23.31
CA GLN A 18 -10.21 34.26 22.74
C GLN A 18 -9.15 33.81 21.73
N PHE A 19 -8.89 32.51 21.69
CA PHE A 19 -8.16 31.83 20.62
C PHE A 19 -9.03 30.69 20.09
N THR A 20 -9.34 30.70 18.79
CA THR A 20 -10.11 29.64 18.13
C THR A 20 -9.32 29.02 16.98
N ASN A 21 -9.59 27.74 16.71
CA ASN A 21 -9.05 27.02 15.57
C ASN A 21 -10.23 26.50 14.73
N ARG A 22 -10.24 26.80 13.43
CA ARG A 22 -11.21 26.27 12.48
C ARG A 22 -10.60 25.10 11.72
N PHE A 23 -11.05 23.89 12.04
CA PHE A 23 -10.66 22.68 11.33
C PHE A 23 -11.35 22.58 9.96
N THR A 24 -10.59 22.27 8.92
CA THR A 24 -11.07 21.95 7.57
C THR A 24 -10.38 20.69 7.06
N ALA A 25 -11.11 19.85 6.35
CA ALA A 25 -10.65 18.65 5.66
C ALA A 25 -11.69 18.26 4.61
N TYR A 26 -11.32 17.39 3.66
CA TYR A 26 -12.31 16.72 2.83
C TYR A 26 -13.37 16.04 3.72
N PRO A 27 -14.68 16.15 3.41
CA PRO A 27 -15.75 15.75 4.32
C PRO A 27 -16.00 14.24 4.34
N PHE A 28 -14.93 13.44 4.53
CA PHE A 28 -15.06 12.00 4.74
C PHE A 28 -15.90 11.71 5.98
N GLN A 29 -16.87 10.80 5.83
CA GLN A 29 -17.59 10.19 6.95
C GLN A 29 -16.97 8.83 7.24
N GLN A 30 -16.46 8.62 8.46
CA GLN A 30 -15.96 7.31 8.86
C GLN A 30 -17.15 6.37 9.10
N LYS A 31 -17.32 5.40 8.21
CA LYS A 31 -18.36 4.36 8.31
C LYS A 31 -17.82 3.06 8.90
N ALA A 32 -16.52 2.82 8.73
CA ALA A 32 -15.88 1.62 9.21
C ALA A 32 -15.62 1.67 10.72
N THR A 33 -15.63 0.51 11.34
CA THR A 33 -15.25 0.32 12.74
C THR A 33 -14.24 -0.82 12.85
N PHE A 34 -13.37 -0.74 13.85
CA PHE A 34 -12.42 -1.78 14.18
C PHE A 34 -12.18 -1.76 15.70
N ALA A 35 -12.29 -2.93 16.32
CA ALA A 35 -11.98 -3.19 17.72
C ALA A 35 -11.44 -4.62 17.87
N CYS A 36 -10.52 -4.83 18.80
CA CYS A 36 -9.93 -6.14 19.06
C CYS A 36 -9.41 -6.25 20.50
N SER A 37 -8.88 -7.41 20.86
CA SER A 37 -8.30 -7.66 22.19
C SER A 37 -7.00 -6.90 22.48
N ASP A 38 -6.32 -6.32 21.47
CA ASP A 38 -5.13 -5.47 21.66
C ASP A 38 -5.54 -3.98 21.61
N SER A 39 -5.52 -3.34 22.77
CA SER A 39 -5.86 -1.92 22.90
C SER A 39 -4.92 -0.97 22.15
N SER A 40 -3.67 -1.38 21.85
CA SER A 40 -2.72 -0.56 21.09
C SER A 40 -3.19 -0.37 19.63
N LEU A 41 -3.82 -1.40 19.03
CA LEU A 41 -4.36 -1.31 17.68
C LEU A 41 -5.51 -0.30 17.58
N GLN A 42 -6.28 -0.10 18.67
CA GLN A 42 -7.32 0.92 18.70
C GLN A 42 -6.74 2.33 18.62
N LYS A 43 -5.59 2.59 19.29
CA LYS A 43 -4.88 3.87 19.20
C LYS A 43 -4.31 4.07 17.81
N ILE A 44 -3.75 3.02 17.20
CA ILE A 44 -3.25 3.05 15.83
C ILE A 44 -4.37 3.39 14.85
N TRP A 45 -5.52 2.70 14.94
CA TRP A 45 -6.70 2.95 14.10
C TRP A 45 -7.17 4.41 14.15
N ARG A 46 -7.26 5.00 15.35
CA ARG A 46 -7.69 6.40 15.53
C ARG A 46 -6.65 7.39 14.98
N THR A 47 -5.38 7.12 15.20
CA THR A 47 -4.27 7.99 14.80
C THR A 47 -4.05 7.97 13.30
N GLY A 48 -4.10 6.80 12.67
CA GLY A 48 -3.99 6.68 11.22
C GLY A 48 -5.20 7.30 10.50
N TRP A 49 -6.42 7.15 11.03
CA TRP A 49 -7.59 7.84 10.48
C TRP A 49 -7.45 9.36 10.56
N ARG A 50 -6.96 9.88 11.69
CA ARG A 50 -6.64 11.31 11.84
C ARG A 50 -5.59 11.77 10.84
N THR A 51 -4.54 10.97 10.61
CA THR A 51 -3.49 11.25 9.64
C THR A 51 -4.06 11.34 8.22
N ALA A 52 -4.79 10.31 7.77
CA ALA A 52 -5.41 10.28 6.45
C ALA A 52 -6.40 11.44 6.24
N ARG A 53 -7.19 11.81 7.25
CA ARG A 53 -8.12 12.95 7.17
C ARG A 53 -7.41 14.29 7.05
N LEU A 54 -6.28 14.48 7.71
CA LEU A 54 -5.52 15.72 7.63
C LEU A 54 -4.82 15.87 6.28
N CYS A 55 -4.48 14.75 5.64
CA CYS A 55 -3.87 14.68 4.33
C CYS A 55 -4.87 14.70 3.16
N ALA A 56 -6.12 15.15 3.36
CA ALA A 56 -7.12 15.23 2.30
C ALA A 56 -7.93 16.53 2.36
N GLN A 57 -7.99 17.26 1.25
CA GLN A 57 -8.89 18.41 1.01
C GLN A 57 -9.48 18.28 -0.41
N GLU A 58 -9.21 19.21 -1.33
CA GLU A 58 -9.67 19.14 -2.72
C GLU A 58 -9.02 17.97 -3.48
N THR A 59 -7.83 17.55 -3.06
CA THR A 59 -7.14 16.34 -3.47
C THR A 59 -6.59 15.60 -2.25
N TYR A 60 -6.00 14.43 -2.47
CA TYR A 60 -5.09 13.85 -1.48
C TYR A 60 -3.78 14.63 -1.43
N TYR A 61 -3.09 14.61 -0.29
CA TYR A 61 -1.76 15.21 -0.10
C TYR A 61 -0.83 14.22 0.61
N ASP A 62 0.47 14.37 0.40
CA ASP A 62 1.51 13.72 1.19
C ASP A 62 1.44 14.14 2.66
N CYS A 63 1.46 15.45 2.95
CA CYS A 63 1.41 16.01 4.29
C CYS A 63 0.67 17.36 4.34
N PRO A 64 0.05 17.72 5.49
CA PRO A 64 -0.76 18.93 5.58
C PRO A 64 0.03 20.21 5.84
N TYR A 65 1.34 20.12 6.12
CA TYR A 65 2.14 21.26 6.59
C TYR A 65 3.20 21.72 5.59
N TYR A 66 4.02 20.81 5.05
CA TYR A 66 5.18 21.21 4.25
C TYR A 66 4.84 21.37 2.77
N GLU A 67 4.25 20.35 2.16
CA GLU A 67 4.10 20.30 0.70
C GLU A 67 2.65 20.49 0.26
N GLN A 68 1.73 19.74 0.85
CA GLN A 68 0.32 19.70 0.42
C GLN A 68 0.20 19.27 -1.04
N LEU A 69 0.95 18.26 -1.46
CA LEU A 69 1.05 17.81 -2.84
C LEU A 69 0.57 16.38 -3.01
N GLN A 70 -0.18 16.15 -4.08
CA GLN A 70 -0.76 14.85 -4.37
C GLN A 70 0.26 13.93 -5.05
N TYR A 71 1.20 13.38 -4.27
CA TYR A 71 2.15 12.38 -4.75
C TYR A 71 1.47 11.03 -5.00
N ILE A 72 1.75 10.40 -6.14
CA ILE A 72 1.09 9.13 -6.52
C ILE A 72 1.38 8.01 -5.51
N GLY A 73 2.62 7.92 -5.00
CA GLY A 73 3.03 6.94 -3.99
C GLY A 73 2.13 6.96 -2.75
N ASP A 74 1.93 8.14 -2.18
CA ASP A 74 1.01 8.39 -1.05
C ASP A 74 -0.44 8.14 -1.41
N THR A 75 -0.84 8.62 -2.59
CA THR A 75 -2.24 8.66 -3.01
C THR A 75 -2.82 7.27 -3.15
N ARG A 76 -2.04 6.28 -3.61
CA ARG A 76 -2.49 4.88 -3.65
C ARG A 76 -2.94 4.38 -2.28
N ILE A 77 -2.13 4.63 -1.25
CA ILE A 77 -2.41 4.18 0.13
C ILE A 77 -3.64 4.91 0.67
N GLN A 78 -3.69 6.23 0.49
CA GLN A 78 -4.82 7.04 0.94
C GLN A 78 -6.14 6.67 0.27
N ALA A 79 -6.11 6.39 -1.03
CA ALA A 79 -7.28 5.95 -1.77
C ALA A 79 -7.84 4.66 -1.19
N LEU A 80 -7.01 3.65 -0.94
CA LEU A 80 -7.47 2.40 -0.32
C LEU A 80 -8.02 2.63 1.10
N ILE A 81 -7.40 3.51 1.89
CA ILE A 81 -7.93 3.93 3.20
C ILE A 81 -9.31 4.56 3.03
N SER A 82 -9.51 5.47 2.07
CA SER A 82 -10.80 6.14 1.85
C SER A 82 -11.91 5.14 1.50
N LEU A 83 -11.62 4.19 0.60
CA LEU A 83 -12.56 3.13 0.22
C LEU A 83 -12.95 2.29 1.44
N TYR A 84 -11.98 1.86 2.24
CA TYR A 84 -12.22 0.96 3.38
C TYR A 84 -12.77 1.65 4.62
N ASN A 85 -12.53 2.95 4.81
CA ASN A 85 -12.97 3.66 6.03
C ASN A 85 -14.28 4.42 5.81
N SER A 86 -14.50 4.97 4.61
CA SER A 86 -15.63 5.84 4.30
C SER A 86 -16.54 5.32 3.20
N GLY A 87 -16.04 4.44 2.32
CA GLY A 87 -16.71 4.03 1.10
C GLY A 87 -16.71 5.10 0.00
N ASP A 88 -16.14 6.28 0.26
CA ASP A 88 -16.07 7.40 -0.70
C ASP A 88 -14.88 7.21 -1.65
N ASP A 89 -15.17 7.16 -2.94
CA ASP A 89 -14.21 7.00 -4.03
C ASP A 89 -13.98 8.28 -4.84
N ARG A 90 -14.65 9.39 -4.52
CA ARG A 90 -14.63 10.60 -5.35
C ARG A 90 -13.24 11.19 -5.47
N LEU A 91 -12.49 11.27 -4.38
CA LEU A 91 -11.08 11.71 -4.43
C LEU A 91 -10.19 10.72 -5.18
N MET A 92 -10.44 9.40 -5.09
CA MET A 92 -9.68 8.41 -5.88
C MET A 92 -9.93 8.58 -7.37
N ARG A 93 -11.19 8.79 -7.78
CA ARG A 93 -11.55 9.05 -9.18
C ARG A 93 -10.90 10.35 -9.68
N ASN A 94 -10.95 11.40 -8.86
CA ASN A 94 -10.30 12.67 -9.17
C ASN A 94 -8.79 12.51 -9.36
N ALA A 95 -8.12 11.82 -8.43
CA ALA A 95 -6.69 11.55 -8.49
C ALA A 95 -6.29 10.76 -9.75
N LEU A 96 -7.01 9.68 -10.07
CA LEU A 96 -6.75 8.86 -11.26
C LEU A 96 -6.84 9.69 -12.55
N CYS A 97 -7.86 10.55 -12.68
CA CYS A 97 -8.00 11.46 -13.82
C CYS A 97 -6.89 12.51 -13.85
N GLN A 98 -6.54 13.11 -12.72
CA GLN A 98 -5.49 14.12 -12.62
C GLN A 98 -4.12 13.55 -12.98
N PHE A 99 -3.80 12.34 -12.53
CA PHE A 99 -2.55 11.68 -12.91
C PHE A 99 -2.52 11.31 -14.39
N ASP A 100 -3.64 10.86 -14.97
CA ASP A 100 -3.73 10.63 -16.42
C ASP A 100 -3.50 11.92 -17.23
N GLN A 101 -4.09 13.04 -16.78
CA GLN A 101 -3.91 14.36 -17.39
C GLN A 101 -2.48 14.90 -17.26
N SER A 102 -1.72 14.40 -16.28
CA SER A 102 -0.35 14.83 -16.03
C SER A 102 0.68 14.16 -16.95
N ARG A 103 0.25 13.21 -17.80
CA ARG A 103 1.14 12.48 -18.71
C ARG A 103 1.88 13.43 -19.64
N VAL A 104 3.16 13.17 -19.84
CA VAL A 104 4.03 13.90 -20.77
C VAL A 104 4.29 13.10 -22.05
N PRO A 105 4.84 13.70 -23.13
CA PRO A 105 5.08 12.99 -24.39
C PRO A 105 5.90 11.70 -24.26
N ASP A 106 6.80 11.61 -23.27
CA ASP A 106 7.58 10.41 -22.98
C ASP A 106 6.73 9.23 -22.46
N GLY A 107 5.46 9.47 -22.11
CA GLY A 107 4.48 8.46 -21.72
C GLY A 107 4.29 8.28 -20.21
N ILE A 108 5.18 8.84 -19.39
CA ILE A 108 5.08 8.82 -17.92
C ILE A 108 4.20 9.94 -17.37
N THR A 109 3.70 9.75 -16.15
CA THR A 109 2.96 10.75 -15.37
C THR A 109 3.93 11.68 -14.63
N GLN A 110 3.49 12.87 -14.26
CA GLN A 110 4.18 13.61 -13.19
C GLN A 110 4.06 12.83 -11.87
N SER A 111 5.07 12.94 -11.00
CA SER A 111 5.12 12.29 -9.69
C SER A 111 4.08 12.85 -8.71
N ARG A 112 3.77 14.14 -8.85
CA ARG A 112 2.75 14.88 -8.12
C ARG A 112 1.95 15.74 -9.08
N TYR A 113 0.62 15.71 -8.97
CA TYR A 113 -0.24 16.53 -9.81
C TYR A 113 -1.61 16.74 -9.14
N PRO A 114 -2.24 17.93 -9.23
CA PRO A 114 -1.80 19.13 -9.96
C PRO A 114 -0.62 19.85 -9.28
N SER A 115 0.29 20.39 -10.09
CA SER A 115 1.46 21.17 -9.63
C SER A 115 1.87 22.15 -10.72
N SER A 116 2.32 23.35 -10.33
CA SER A 116 2.92 24.33 -11.26
C SER A 116 4.35 23.96 -11.66
N VAL A 117 5.02 23.14 -10.84
CA VAL A 117 6.38 22.65 -11.07
C VAL A 117 6.31 21.20 -11.51
N ALA A 118 6.77 20.92 -12.73
CA ALA A 118 6.90 19.58 -13.24
C ALA A 118 7.97 18.80 -12.45
N GLN A 119 7.62 17.60 -12.00
CA GLN A 119 8.53 16.69 -11.31
C GLN A 119 8.18 15.26 -11.67
N PHE A 120 9.19 14.43 -11.95
CA PHE A 120 9.00 13.07 -12.46
C PHE A 120 9.71 12.06 -11.58
N ILE A 121 8.98 10.99 -11.25
CA ILE A 121 9.47 9.78 -10.59
C ILE A 121 8.83 8.64 -11.39
N PRO A 122 9.52 8.02 -12.35
CA PRO A 122 8.90 7.05 -13.26
C PRO A 122 8.21 5.88 -12.54
N GLN A 123 8.76 5.46 -11.40
CA GLN A 123 8.23 4.42 -10.53
C GLN A 123 6.82 4.78 -10.02
N PHE A 124 6.52 6.07 -9.88
CA PHE A 124 5.18 6.53 -9.49
C PHE A 124 4.17 6.35 -10.62
N SER A 125 4.58 6.38 -11.89
CA SER A 125 3.71 6.00 -13.01
C SER A 125 3.34 4.50 -12.99
N LEU A 126 4.24 3.63 -12.51
CA LEU A 126 3.92 2.22 -12.25
C LEU A 126 2.90 2.07 -11.12
N ILE A 127 3.02 2.88 -10.06
CA ILE A 127 2.05 2.92 -8.96
C ILE A 127 0.68 3.43 -9.44
N TRP A 128 0.64 4.36 -10.39
CA TRP A 128 -0.60 4.81 -11.01
C TRP A 128 -1.33 3.66 -11.74
N ILE A 129 -0.61 2.79 -12.45
CA ILE A 129 -1.18 1.54 -13.01
C ILE A 129 -1.75 0.68 -11.87
N SER A 130 -1.02 0.54 -10.77
CA SER A 130 -1.53 -0.18 -9.62
C SER A 130 -2.79 0.45 -9.02
N MET A 131 -2.93 1.77 -9.00
CA MET A 131 -4.14 2.44 -8.53
C MET A 131 -5.35 2.17 -9.45
N ILE A 132 -5.14 2.11 -10.76
CA ILE A 132 -6.19 1.76 -11.72
C ILE A 132 -6.66 0.32 -11.47
N HIS A 133 -5.70 -0.60 -11.24
CA HIS A 133 -5.99 -1.98 -10.87
C HIS A 133 -6.71 -2.09 -9.52
N ASP A 134 -6.28 -1.33 -8.51
CA ASP A 134 -6.96 -1.25 -7.22
C ASP A 134 -8.40 -0.76 -7.41
N TYR A 135 -8.64 0.29 -8.21
CA TYR A 135 -9.99 0.77 -8.49
C TYR A 135 -10.84 -0.30 -9.21
N MET A 136 -10.27 -0.98 -10.22
CA MET A 136 -10.91 -2.11 -10.91
C MET A 136 -11.37 -3.18 -9.93
N MET A 137 -10.55 -3.50 -8.93
CA MET A 137 -10.90 -4.52 -7.94
C MET A 137 -11.99 -4.07 -6.97
N HIS A 138 -12.11 -2.78 -6.68
CA HIS A 138 -13.00 -2.25 -5.63
C HIS A 138 -14.28 -1.57 -6.14
N ARG A 139 -14.38 -1.20 -7.42
CA ARG A 139 -15.51 -0.48 -8.01
C ARG A 139 -15.93 -1.07 -9.36
N ASP A 140 -17.22 -1.38 -9.49
CA ASP A 140 -17.81 -1.91 -10.72
C ASP A 140 -18.11 -0.78 -11.72
N ASP A 141 -17.06 -0.16 -12.24
CA ASP A 141 -17.15 0.97 -13.18
C ASP A 141 -16.19 0.76 -14.36
N PRO A 142 -16.51 -0.21 -15.25
CA PRO A 142 -15.68 -0.56 -16.40
C PRO A 142 -15.51 0.59 -17.40
N VAL A 143 -16.48 1.50 -17.50
CA VAL A 143 -16.41 2.66 -18.39
C VAL A 143 -15.33 3.62 -17.91
N PHE A 144 -15.30 3.90 -16.60
CA PHE A 144 -14.27 4.75 -16.02
C PHE A 144 -12.87 4.14 -16.17
N ILE A 145 -12.71 2.83 -15.97
CA ILE A 145 -11.38 2.19 -16.08
C ILE A 145 -10.87 2.21 -17.53
N ARG A 146 -11.76 1.98 -18.51
CA ARG A 146 -11.39 1.87 -19.92
C ARG A 146 -10.64 3.10 -20.45
N GLN A 147 -10.97 4.29 -19.95
CA GLN A 147 -10.38 5.54 -20.42
C GLN A 147 -8.85 5.61 -20.19
N PHE A 148 -8.34 4.87 -19.20
CA PHE A 148 -6.92 4.91 -18.82
C PHE A 148 -6.04 3.93 -19.61
N LEU A 149 -6.62 2.96 -20.33
CA LEU A 149 -5.84 1.93 -21.04
C LEU A 149 -4.80 2.51 -22.01
N PRO A 150 -5.07 3.59 -22.78
CA PRO A 150 -4.04 4.21 -23.62
C PRO A 150 -2.86 4.74 -22.79
N GLY A 151 -3.12 5.35 -21.63
CA GLY A 151 -2.08 5.84 -20.74
C GLY A 151 -1.29 4.71 -20.08
N VAL A 152 -1.96 3.61 -19.70
CA VAL A 152 -1.29 2.38 -19.22
C VAL A 152 -0.29 1.87 -20.27
N ILE A 153 -0.71 1.76 -21.54
CA ILE A 153 0.19 1.33 -22.62
C ILE A 153 1.39 2.26 -22.76
N GLN A 154 1.20 3.58 -22.70
CA GLN A 154 2.30 4.55 -22.80
C GLN A 154 3.32 4.40 -21.67
N VAL A 155 2.85 4.25 -20.42
CA VAL A 155 3.74 4.02 -19.28
C VAL A 155 4.51 2.71 -19.44
N LEU A 156 3.85 1.61 -19.84
CA LEU A 156 4.54 0.33 -20.06
C LEU A 156 5.59 0.42 -21.17
N ASN A 157 5.27 1.09 -22.28
CA ASN A 157 6.20 1.29 -23.40
C ASN A 157 7.43 2.10 -22.98
N TYR A 158 7.27 3.11 -22.11
CA TYR A 158 8.41 3.84 -21.55
C TYR A 158 9.39 2.87 -20.89
N PHE A 159 8.93 2.03 -19.96
CA PHE A 159 9.80 1.08 -19.26
C PHE A 159 10.33 -0.04 -20.15
N GLU A 160 9.55 -0.51 -21.13
CA GLU A 160 10.02 -1.52 -22.09
C GLU A 160 11.18 -1.00 -22.95
N ASN A 161 11.14 0.27 -23.37
CA ASN A 161 12.25 0.92 -24.08
C ASN A 161 13.50 1.12 -23.22
N HIS A 162 13.38 0.96 -21.90
CA HIS A 162 14.46 1.03 -20.93
C HIS A 162 14.93 -0.36 -20.48
N LEU A 163 14.64 -1.43 -21.23
CA LEU A 163 15.19 -2.76 -20.94
C LEU A 163 16.53 -2.99 -21.66
N ASP A 164 17.55 -3.46 -20.93
CA ASP A 164 18.79 -3.94 -21.55
C ASP A 164 18.62 -5.34 -22.17
N SER A 165 19.69 -5.84 -22.80
CA SER A 165 19.73 -7.19 -23.38
C SER A 165 19.62 -8.32 -22.35
N ARG A 166 19.76 -8.02 -21.05
CA ARG A 166 19.54 -8.95 -19.93
C ARG A 166 18.16 -8.77 -19.29
N HIS A 167 17.31 -7.90 -19.84
CA HIS A 167 15.98 -7.57 -19.32
C HIS A 167 15.97 -6.90 -17.94
N PHE A 168 17.01 -6.13 -17.60
CA PHE A 168 16.95 -5.19 -16.49
C PHE A 168 16.50 -3.81 -16.97
N VAL A 169 15.83 -3.06 -16.10
CA VAL A 169 15.50 -1.66 -16.37
C VAL A 169 16.74 -0.79 -16.19
N VAL A 170 17.06 0.01 -17.20
CA VAL A 170 18.30 0.80 -17.34
C VAL A 170 18.02 2.20 -17.86
N GLY A 171 18.94 3.14 -17.68
CA GLY A 171 18.91 4.42 -18.38
C GLY A 171 17.75 5.35 -18.03
N ILE A 172 17.14 5.21 -16.85
CA ILE A 172 16.07 6.11 -16.40
C ILE A 172 16.65 7.52 -16.18
N GLU A 173 16.17 8.50 -16.95
CA GLU A 173 16.66 9.89 -16.90
C GLU A 173 16.19 10.68 -15.67
N TRP A 174 15.07 10.27 -15.07
CA TRP A 174 14.44 10.93 -13.93
C TRP A 174 14.72 10.21 -12.60
N LEU A 175 14.42 10.85 -11.47
CA LEU A 175 14.68 10.30 -10.14
C LEU A 175 14.00 8.93 -9.95
N PRO A 176 14.74 7.83 -9.81
CA PRO A 176 14.17 6.50 -9.68
C PRO A 176 13.83 6.13 -8.22
N PHE A 177 13.06 7.00 -7.56
CA PHE A 177 12.74 6.87 -6.13
C PHE A 177 11.89 5.62 -5.85
N VAL A 178 12.26 4.89 -4.78
CA VAL A 178 11.50 3.72 -4.27
C VAL A 178 11.13 3.89 -2.81
N ASP A 179 12.05 4.29 -1.94
CA ASP A 179 11.81 4.45 -0.50
C ASP A 179 12.92 5.26 0.17
N TRP A 180 12.63 5.95 1.29
CA TRP A 180 13.62 6.64 2.13
C TRP A 180 14.44 5.67 3.03
N ALA A 181 14.84 4.54 2.46
CA ALA A 181 15.57 3.50 3.18
C ALA A 181 16.98 3.98 3.58
N ASN A 182 17.42 3.60 4.78
CA ASN A 182 18.76 3.95 5.25
C ASN A 182 19.83 3.35 4.33
N GLY A 183 20.80 4.17 3.92
CA GLY A 183 21.86 3.78 2.98
C GLY A 183 21.53 4.02 1.51
N TRP A 184 20.29 4.41 1.18
CA TRP A 184 19.92 4.80 -0.18
C TRP A 184 20.04 6.32 -0.36
N SER A 185 20.79 6.74 -1.38
CA SER A 185 20.91 8.16 -1.72
C SER A 185 19.65 8.62 -2.42
N TRP A 186 19.00 9.68 -1.91
CA TRP A 186 17.75 10.23 -2.46
C TRP A 186 16.64 9.19 -2.67
N GLY A 187 16.62 8.16 -1.83
CA GLY A 187 15.66 7.06 -1.90
C GLY A 187 15.77 6.17 -3.14
N VAL A 188 16.92 6.20 -3.82
CA VAL A 188 17.22 5.40 -5.00
C VAL A 188 17.91 4.09 -4.58
N PRO A 189 17.40 2.92 -5.00
CA PRO A 189 18.00 1.63 -4.67
C PRO A 189 19.34 1.41 -5.39
N PRO A 190 20.19 0.48 -4.91
CA PRO A 190 21.43 0.11 -5.58
C PRO A 190 21.22 -0.39 -7.01
N GLY A 191 22.20 -0.12 -7.87
CA GLY A 191 22.29 -0.67 -9.22
C GLY A 191 21.50 0.06 -10.30
N VAL A 192 20.78 1.15 -9.98
CA VAL A 192 20.00 1.88 -11.00
C VAL A 192 20.91 2.52 -12.04
N ASP A 193 21.98 3.19 -11.62
CA ASP A 193 22.93 3.86 -12.52
C ASP A 193 23.65 2.88 -13.46
N LEU A 194 23.80 1.62 -13.04
CA LEU A 194 24.43 0.56 -13.82
C LEU A 194 23.42 -0.25 -14.65
N GLY A 195 22.12 0.03 -14.53
CA GLY A 195 21.07 -0.70 -15.20
C GLY A 195 20.91 -2.15 -14.71
N GLN A 196 21.09 -2.37 -13.41
CA GLN A 196 21.19 -3.70 -12.81
C GLN A 196 20.39 -3.82 -11.51
N SER A 197 19.50 -2.87 -11.23
CA SER A 197 18.69 -2.90 -10.02
C SER A 197 17.55 -3.90 -10.16
N ALA A 198 17.58 -4.95 -9.34
CA ALA A 198 16.49 -5.91 -9.22
C ALA A 198 15.22 -5.26 -8.66
N THR A 199 15.36 -4.31 -7.73
CA THR A 199 14.23 -3.61 -7.10
C THR A 199 13.36 -2.89 -8.13
N VAL A 200 13.95 -2.02 -8.96
CA VAL A 200 13.18 -1.25 -9.96
C VAL A 200 12.62 -2.16 -11.07
N SER A 201 13.37 -3.20 -11.44
CA SER A 201 12.95 -4.16 -12.47
C SER A 201 11.75 -4.99 -12.00
N LEU A 202 11.76 -5.46 -10.74
CA LEU A 202 10.62 -6.17 -10.17
C LEU A 202 9.42 -5.26 -9.88
N GLN A 203 9.64 -3.97 -9.60
CA GLN A 203 8.53 -3.01 -9.53
C GLN A 203 7.82 -2.86 -10.88
N PHE A 204 8.55 -2.91 -12.00
CA PHE A 204 7.96 -2.94 -13.33
C PHE A 204 7.18 -4.24 -13.59
N VAL A 205 7.73 -5.40 -13.18
CA VAL A 205 7.00 -6.70 -13.24
C VAL A 205 5.68 -6.62 -12.49
N TYR A 206 5.66 -5.99 -11.31
CA TYR A 206 4.44 -5.85 -10.52
C TYR A 206 3.35 -5.07 -11.28
N ALA A 207 3.72 -3.97 -11.94
CA ALA A 207 2.79 -3.20 -12.78
C ALA A 207 2.37 -3.96 -14.05
N LEU A 208 3.28 -4.69 -14.70
CA LEU A 208 2.98 -5.52 -15.88
C LEU A 208 1.92 -6.59 -15.56
N GLN A 209 2.03 -7.24 -14.40
CA GLN A 209 1.06 -8.25 -13.96
C GLN A 209 -0.33 -7.65 -13.73
N GLN A 210 -0.40 -6.48 -13.09
CA GLN A 210 -1.67 -5.76 -12.87
C GLN A 210 -2.26 -5.23 -14.19
N ALA A 211 -1.42 -4.72 -15.09
CA ALA A 211 -1.85 -4.30 -16.42
C ALA A 211 -2.38 -5.47 -17.25
N ALA A 212 -1.77 -6.65 -17.16
CA ALA A 212 -2.26 -7.84 -17.84
C ALA A 212 -3.68 -8.22 -17.40
N GLU A 213 -4.02 -8.05 -16.12
CA GLU A 213 -5.38 -8.25 -15.63
C GLU A 213 -6.36 -7.19 -16.16
N LEU A 214 -5.95 -5.92 -16.19
CA LEU A 214 -6.72 -4.82 -16.78
C LEU A 214 -7.04 -5.11 -18.25
N PHE A 215 -6.05 -5.52 -19.06
CA PHE A 215 -6.27 -5.86 -20.46
C PHE A 215 -7.20 -7.07 -20.65
N ARG A 216 -7.04 -8.11 -19.81
CA ARG A 216 -7.94 -9.29 -19.84
C ARG A 216 -9.39 -8.92 -19.55
N MET A 217 -9.64 -8.02 -18.60
CA MET A 217 -11.00 -7.53 -18.28
C MET A 217 -11.71 -6.95 -19.51
N PHE A 218 -10.97 -6.29 -20.40
CA PHE A 218 -11.52 -5.69 -21.62
C PHE A 218 -11.37 -6.56 -22.87
N GLY A 219 -10.93 -7.81 -22.72
CA GLY A 219 -10.79 -8.76 -23.82
C GLY A 219 -9.53 -8.57 -24.68
N ASP A 220 -8.61 -7.68 -24.32
CA ASP A 220 -7.35 -7.48 -25.03
C ASP A 220 -6.32 -8.55 -24.59
N LYS A 221 -6.46 -9.73 -25.19
CA LYS A 221 -5.58 -10.86 -24.90
C LYS A 221 -4.14 -10.64 -25.38
N ASN A 222 -3.93 -9.85 -26.43
CA ASN A 222 -2.61 -9.63 -27.00
C ASN A 222 -1.76 -8.78 -26.07
N SER A 223 -2.27 -7.62 -25.63
CA SER A 223 -1.58 -6.77 -24.66
C SER A 223 -1.35 -7.48 -23.34
N ALA A 224 -2.33 -8.27 -22.87
CA ALA A 224 -2.17 -9.07 -21.66
C ALA A 224 -1.06 -10.13 -21.77
N ASN A 225 -0.95 -10.81 -22.92
CA ASN A 225 0.09 -11.81 -23.16
C ASN A 225 1.47 -11.16 -23.30
N HIS A 226 1.57 -10.02 -23.99
CA HIS A 226 2.80 -9.22 -24.10
C HIS A 226 3.33 -8.84 -22.72
N CYS A 227 2.47 -8.26 -21.87
CA CYS A 227 2.83 -7.92 -20.49
C CYS A 227 3.33 -9.14 -19.71
N THR A 228 2.64 -10.28 -19.86
CA THR A 228 3.00 -11.54 -19.20
C THR A 228 4.35 -12.08 -19.67
N GLN A 229 4.68 -11.92 -20.95
CA GLN A 229 5.94 -12.36 -21.53
C GLN A 229 7.11 -11.51 -21.03
N ILE A 230 6.99 -10.18 -21.06
CA ILE A 230 8.02 -9.28 -20.53
C ILE A 230 8.25 -9.56 -19.04
N ALA A 231 7.17 -9.65 -18.26
CA ALA A 231 7.25 -9.98 -16.85
C ALA A 231 8.09 -11.24 -16.60
N ARG A 232 7.84 -12.30 -17.38
CA ARG A 232 8.58 -13.56 -17.28
C ARG A 232 10.07 -13.41 -17.59
N HIS A 233 10.43 -12.65 -18.63
CA HIS A 233 11.84 -12.44 -18.98
C HIS A 233 12.60 -11.71 -17.87
N ILE A 234 12.01 -10.65 -17.29
CA ILE A 234 12.61 -9.91 -16.18
C ILE A 234 12.75 -10.81 -14.94
N GLN A 235 11.70 -11.57 -14.59
CA GLN A 235 11.75 -12.51 -13.47
C GLN A 235 12.86 -13.55 -13.64
N GLN A 236 13.01 -14.13 -14.85
CA GLN A 236 14.07 -15.08 -15.15
C GLN A 236 15.46 -14.45 -15.03
N ALA A 237 15.63 -13.20 -15.49
CA ALA A 237 16.88 -12.47 -15.36
C ALA A 237 17.24 -12.22 -13.88
N VAL A 238 16.30 -11.71 -13.09
CA VAL A 238 16.50 -11.45 -11.66
C VAL A 238 16.76 -12.76 -10.90
N GLN A 239 16.02 -13.83 -11.19
CA GLN A 239 16.27 -15.14 -10.59
C GLN A 239 17.65 -15.70 -10.95
N LYS A 240 18.09 -15.56 -12.19
CA LYS A 240 19.40 -16.05 -12.64
C LYS A 240 20.57 -15.26 -12.03
N HIS A 241 20.43 -13.95 -11.93
CA HIS A 241 21.56 -13.07 -11.63
C HIS A 241 21.62 -12.59 -10.18
N CYS A 242 20.47 -12.46 -9.52
CA CYS A 242 20.39 -11.86 -8.19
C CYS A 242 20.01 -12.84 -7.09
N TYR A 243 19.53 -14.06 -7.41
CA TYR A 243 19.20 -15.04 -6.38
C TYR A 243 20.47 -15.70 -5.81
N VAL A 244 20.62 -15.67 -4.49
CA VAL A 244 21.79 -16.23 -3.78
C VAL A 244 21.34 -17.41 -2.92
N GLU A 245 21.61 -18.63 -3.38
CA GLU A 245 21.13 -19.87 -2.74
C GLU A 245 21.61 -20.00 -1.29
N GLU A 246 22.87 -19.65 -1.01
CA GLU A 246 23.45 -19.71 0.35
C GLU A 246 22.76 -18.77 1.34
N ARG A 247 22.21 -17.64 0.86
CA ARG A 247 21.48 -16.66 1.67
C ARG A 247 19.98 -16.95 1.69
N GLY A 248 19.47 -17.74 0.76
CA GLY A 248 18.03 -17.91 0.52
C GLY A 248 17.33 -16.60 0.16
N LEU A 249 18.01 -15.65 -0.48
CA LEU A 249 17.54 -14.28 -0.71
C LEU A 249 17.96 -13.76 -2.08
N PHE A 250 17.22 -12.77 -2.58
CA PHE A 250 17.61 -11.97 -3.73
C PHE A 250 18.46 -10.78 -3.28
N ALA A 251 19.62 -10.63 -3.90
CA ALA A 251 20.43 -9.42 -3.81
C ALA A 251 19.81 -8.29 -4.63
N ASP A 252 20.16 -7.04 -4.30
CA ASP A 252 19.65 -5.86 -5.00
C ASP A 252 20.23 -5.73 -6.42
N THR A 253 21.39 -6.32 -6.66
CA THR A 253 22.12 -6.28 -7.94
C THR A 253 22.83 -7.62 -8.24
N PRO A 254 23.24 -7.90 -9.50
CA PRO A 254 23.99 -9.08 -9.91
C PRO A 254 25.36 -9.27 -9.24
N GLU A 255 25.94 -8.22 -8.66
CA GLU A 255 27.18 -8.33 -7.87
C GLU A 255 26.96 -9.05 -6.54
N GLN A 256 25.71 -9.24 -6.10
CA GLN A 256 25.34 -10.02 -4.92
C GLN A 256 25.93 -9.50 -3.60
N ILE A 257 26.19 -8.20 -3.52
CA ILE A 257 26.78 -7.54 -2.34
C ILE A 257 25.70 -7.11 -1.36
N ASN A 258 24.74 -6.31 -1.83
CA ASN A 258 23.70 -5.68 -1.02
C ASN A 258 22.38 -6.46 -1.10
N PHE A 259 21.66 -6.48 0.02
CA PHE A 259 20.36 -7.14 0.14
C PHE A 259 19.39 -6.21 0.87
N SER A 260 18.17 -6.08 0.35
CA SER A 260 17.12 -5.26 0.94
C SER A 260 15.85 -6.04 1.19
N GLN A 261 15.03 -5.54 2.12
CA GLN A 261 13.65 -5.99 2.23
C GLN A 261 12.88 -5.72 0.94
N HIS A 262 13.11 -4.58 0.28
CA HIS A 262 12.38 -4.14 -0.91
C HIS A 262 12.46 -5.13 -2.07
N THR A 263 13.68 -5.56 -2.43
CA THR A 263 13.87 -6.53 -3.53
C THR A 263 13.17 -7.84 -3.22
N ASN A 264 13.29 -8.35 -1.99
CA ASN A 264 12.69 -9.63 -1.61
C ASN A 264 11.16 -9.55 -1.44
N ILE A 265 10.63 -8.42 -0.96
CA ILE A 265 9.19 -8.11 -0.94
C ILE A 265 8.65 -8.15 -2.37
N LEU A 266 9.30 -7.46 -3.31
CA LEU A 266 8.88 -7.44 -4.70
C LEU A 266 9.05 -8.81 -5.36
N ALA A 267 10.08 -9.59 -5.01
CA ALA A 267 10.26 -10.94 -5.52
C ALA A 267 9.11 -11.88 -5.10
N ILE A 268 8.61 -11.73 -3.87
CA ILE A 268 7.41 -12.43 -3.40
C ILE A 268 6.18 -11.94 -4.16
N LEU A 269 5.90 -10.64 -4.15
CA LEU A 269 4.69 -10.04 -4.77
C LEU A 269 4.58 -10.35 -6.25
N THR A 270 5.70 -10.41 -6.95
CA THR A 270 5.73 -10.69 -8.38
C THR A 270 5.76 -12.18 -8.71
N HIS A 271 5.85 -13.08 -7.73
CA HIS A 271 6.10 -14.51 -7.95
C HIS A 271 7.42 -14.80 -8.71
N CYS A 272 8.44 -13.94 -8.55
CA CYS A 272 9.80 -14.23 -9.01
C CYS A 272 10.42 -15.42 -8.25
N VAL A 273 9.83 -15.78 -7.10
CA VAL A 273 10.11 -17.00 -6.34
C VAL A 273 8.86 -17.89 -6.29
N SER A 274 9.07 -19.22 -6.31
CA SER A 274 8.00 -20.20 -6.18
C SER A 274 7.24 -20.07 -4.85
N HIS A 275 5.94 -20.38 -4.88
CA HIS A 275 5.06 -20.32 -3.69
C HIS A 275 5.60 -21.12 -2.50
N SER A 276 6.27 -22.25 -2.74
CA SER A 276 6.84 -23.09 -1.66
C SER A 276 7.97 -22.41 -0.87
N ARG A 277 8.69 -21.45 -1.48
CA ARG A 277 9.80 -20.73 -0.83
C ARG A 277 9.39 -19.35 -0.28
N GLN A 278 8.22 -18.82 -0.67
CA GLN A 278 7.80 -17.47 -0.25
C GLN A 278 7.76 -17.32 1.27
N GLN A 279 7.27 -18.33 1.99
CA GLN A 279 7.19 -18.29 3.45
C GLN A 279 8.58 -18.25 4.11
N GLU A 280 9.54 -19.00 3.58
CA GLU A 280 10.93 -19.03 4.05
C GLU A 280 11.61 -17.66 3.82
N ILE A 281 11.56 -17.14 2.59
CA ILE A 281 12.12 -15.83 2.24
C ILE A 281 11.50 -14.74 3.10
N MET A 282 10.18 -14.74 3.27
CA MET A 282 9.49 -13.72 4.05
C MET A 282 9.89 -13.75 5.53
N ARG A 283 10.19 -14.94 6.10
CA ARG A 283 10.75 -15.04 7.46
C ARG A 283 12.13 -14.43 7.55
N HIS A 284 13.00 -14.61 6.54
CA HIS A 284 14.29 -13.91 6.50
C HIS A 284 14.08 -12.40 6.43
N VAL A 285 13.22 -11.94 5.51
CA VAL A 285 12.92 -10.51 5.31
C VAL A 285 12.52 -9.79 6.60
N ILE A 286 11.68 -10.39 7.45
CA ILE A 286 11.20 -9.72 8.68
C ILE A 286 12.13 -9.85 9.89
N HIS A 287 13.06 -10.81 9.91
CA HIS A 287 13.95 -11.05 11.06
C HIS A 287 15.40 -10.57 10.83
N ASP A 288 15.87 -10.60 9.59
CA ASP A 288 17.25 -10.21 9.28
C ASP A 288 17.41 -8.68 9.33
N ARG A 289 18.18 -8.23 10.32
CA ARG A 289 18.51 -6.82 10.55
C ARG A 289 19.69 -6.33 9.71
N GLY A 290 20.42 -7.25 9.06
CA GLY A 290 21.48 -6.93 8.10
C GLY A 290 20.94 -6.49 6.74
N LEU A 291 19.65 -6.72 6.46
CA LEU A 291 18.99 -6.19 5.27
C LEU A 291 18.75 -4.69 5.39
N THR A 292 18.83 -3.98 4.26
CA THR A 292 18.29 -2.62 4.18
C THR A 292 16.78 -2.67 4.49
N GLN A 293 16.37 -1.99 5.56
CA GLN A 293 15.00 -2.01 6.06
C GLN A 293 14.12 -1.00 5.34
N CYS A 294 12.86 -1.37 5.07
CA CYS A 294 11.86 -0.47 4.52
C CYS A 294 11.31 0.53 5.56
N THR A 295 10.92 1.71 5.08
CA THR A 295 10.28 2.75 5.90
C THR A 295 8.78 2.49 6.07
N LEU A 296 8.08 3.42 6.73
CA LEU A 296 6.62 3.34 6.92
C LEU A 296 5.87 3.28 5.59
N TYR A 297 6.37 3.96 4.55
CA TYR A 297 5.78 3.91 3.22
C TYR A 297 5.81 2.49 2.65
N PHE A 298 7.01 1.92 2.49
CA PHE A 298 7.15 0.67 1.76
C PHE A 298 6.70 -0.57 2.57
N ARG A 299 6.49 -0.40 3.88
CA ARG A 299 5.81 -1.41 4.73
C ARG A 299 4.40 -1.75 4.27
N PHE A 300 3.71 -0.84 3.58
CA PHE A 300 2.46 -1.14 2.87
C PHE A 300 2.63 -2.36 1.92
N TYR A 301 3.73 -2.41 1.16
CA TYR A 301 4.06 -3.55 0.29
C TYR A 301 4.55 -4.76 1.06
N LEU A 302 5.32 -4.55 2.15
CA LEU A 302 5.74 -5.62 3.07
C LEU A 302 4.52 -6.43 3.54
N PHE A 303 3.44 -5.76 3.95
CA PHE A 303 2.27 -6.45 4.48
C PHE A 303 1.50 -7.27 3.44
N ARG A 304 1.54 -6.91 2.15
CA ARG A 304 1.00 -7.79 1.10
C ARG A 304 1.90 -8.98 0.83
N ALA A 305 3.21 -8.77 0.79
CA ALA A 305 4.15 -9.88 0.64
C ALA A 305 4.00 -10.86 1.81
N LEU A 306 3.84 -10.33 3.03
CA LEU A 306 3.59 -11.10 4.25
C LEU A 306 2.33 -11.95 4.15
N LYS A 307 1.22 -11.35 3.70
CA LYS A 307 -0.05 -12.08 3.48
C LYS A 307 0.08 -13.13 2.38
N GLN A 308 0.68 -12.77 1.25
CA GLN A 308 0.89 -13.67 0.11
C GLN A 308 1.78 -14.86 0.47
N ALA A 309 2.76 -14.67 1.34
CA ALA A 309 3.61 -15.72 1.88
C ALA A 309 2.93 -16.58 2.97
N GLY A 310 1.66 -16.32 3.31
CA GLY A 310 0.92 -17.05 4.35
C GLY A 310 1.39 -16.73 5.77
N LEU A 311 1.90 -15.51 6.00
CA LEU A 311 2.39 -15.04 7.30
C LEU A 311 1.62 -13.81 7.82
N GLY A 312 0.41 -13.58 7.32
CA GLY A 312 -0.40 -12.41 7.68
C GLY A 312 -0.65 -12.26 9.18
N ASP A 313 -0.65 -13.36 9.94
CA ASP A 313 -0.76 -13.37 11.42
C ASP A 313 0.36 -12.58 12.12
N LEU A 314 1.50 -12.35 11.46
CA LEU A 314 2.60 -11.55 12.00
C LEU A 314 2.40 -10.04 11.81
N TYR A 315 1.33 -9.59 11.14
CA TYR A 315 1.09 -8.17 10.88
C TYR A 315 1.13 -7.32 12.15
N SER A 316 0.42 -7.73 13.20
CA SER A 316 0.27 -6.94 14.43
C SER A 316 1.59 -6.81 15.21
N SER A 317 2.47 -7.81 15.16
CA SER A 317 3.80 -7.74 15.79
C SER A 317 4.74 -6.81 15.04
N LEU A 318 4.54 -6.63 13.73
CA LEU A 318 5.34 -5.75 12.89
C LEU A 318 4.94 -4.27 12.95
N LEU A 319 3.91 -3.91 13.72
CA LEU A 319 3.48 -2.52 13.93
C LEU A 319 4.31 -1.74 14.96
N GLN A 320 5.45 -2.28 15.38
CA GLN A 320 6.34 -1.62 16.34
C GLN A 320 6.70 -0.16 15.99
N PRO A 321 7.03 0.21 14.73
CA PRO A 321 7.30 1.61 14.38
C PRO A 321 6.13 2.57 14.62
N TRP A 322 4.88 2.09 14.50
CA TRP A 322 3.68 2.88 14.79
C TRP A 322 3.45 3.02 16.30
N ARG A 323 3.77 1.97 17.08
CA ARG A 323 3.72 2.05 18.54
C ARG A 323 4.75 3.04 19.06
N GLU A 324 5.97 3.02 18.53
CA GLU A 324 7.02 3.98 18.85
C GLU A 324 6.62 5.42 18.53
N ALA A 325 5.98 5.67 17.39
CA ALA A 325 5.45 7.00 17.06
C ALA A 325 4.42 7.49 18.10
N LEU A 326 3.55 6.60 18.59
CA LEU A 326 2.58 6.91 19.65
C LEU A 326 3.26 7.15 21.01
N ASP A 327 4.26 6.34 21.36
CA ASP A 327 5.03 6.47 22.60
C ASP A 327 5.88 7.74 22.61
N TYR A 328 6.38 8.17 21.44
CA TYR A 328 6.99 9.49 21.22
C TYR A 328 5.98 10.64 21.37
N GLY A 329 4.69 10.32 21.51
CA GLY A 329 3.62 11.28 21.75
C GLY A 329 3.05 11.89 20.49
N LEU A 330 3.27 11.32 19.30
CA LEU A 330 2.66 11.82 18.06
C LEU A 330 1.14 11.57 18.02
N SER A 331 0.40 12.53 17.48
CA SER A 331 -1.07 12.45 17.30
C SER A 331 -1.48 12.12 15.87
N THR A 332 -0.51 11.88 15.01
CA THR A 332 -0.56 11.54 13.59
C THR A 332 0.68 10.69 13.29
N PHE A 333 0.70 9.97 12.17
CA PHE A 333 1.86 9.16 11.82
C PHE A 333 2.86 9.93 10.96
N PRO A 334 4.17 9.81 11.26
CA PRO A 334 5.22 10.57 10.60
C PRO A 334 5.56 10.02 9.21
N GLU A 335 6.29 10.80 8.44
CA GLU A 335 6.83 10.42 7.13
C GLU A 335 7.74 9.21 7.22
N ASN A 336 8.67 9.24 8.18
CA ASN A 336 9.65 8.19 8.41
C ASN A 336 9.54 7.63 9.84
N PRO A 337 10.02 6.40 10.09
CA PRO A 337 10.11 5.86 11.45
C PRO A 337 10.89 6.80 12.39
N ILE A 338 10.55 6.77 13.68
CA ILE A 338 11.30 7.51 14.70
C ILE A 338 12.77 7.04 14.66
N GLY A 339 13.70 8.00 14.67
CA GLY A 339 15.14 7.71 14.59
C GLY A 339 15.67 7.33 13.20
N ASN A 340 14.88 7.51 12.13
CA ASN A 340 15.38 7.37 10.75
C ASN A 340 16.54 8.34 10.49
N THR A 341 17.62 7.83 9.89
CA THR A 341 18.86 8.56 9.61
C THR A 341 19.12 8.74 8.12
N SER A 342 18.10 8.60 7.27
CA SER A 342 18.18 8.97 5.87
C SER A 342 18.50 10.47 5.74
N VAL A 343 18.94 10.89 4.55
CA VAL A 343 19.44 12.26 4.30
C VAL A 343 18.45 13.36 4.73
N LEU A 344 17.15 13.08 4.73
CA LEU A 344 16.11 14.03 5.15
C LEU A 344 15.55 13.75 6.57
N GLY A 345 15.89 12.62 7.18
CA GLY A 345 15.28 12.18 8.44
C GLY A 345 13.75 12.11 8.35
N THR A 346 13.05 12.24 9.48
CA THR A 346 11.60 12.51 9.46
C THR A 346 11.36 14.02 9.41
N ARG A 347 10.79 14.51 8.31
CA ARG A 347 10.46 15.95 8.17
C ARG A 347 9.03 16.23 8.60
N SER A 348 8.07 15.40 8.17
CA SER A 348 6.65 15.55 8.53
C SER A 348 6.20 14.59 9.64
N ASP A 349 5.54 15.12 10.67
CA ASP A 349 4.86 14.34 11.73
C ASP A 349 3.44 13.89 11.34
N CYS A 350 2.98 14.23 10.14
CA CYS A 350 1.69 13.82 9.58
C CYS A 350 1.87 13.54 8.09
N HIS A 351 2.06 12.27 7.74
CA HIS A 351 2.29 11.87 6.35
C HIS A 351 1.39 10.71 5.96
N ALA A 352 0.74 10.86 4.82
CA ALA A 352 -0.41 10.03 4.49
C ALA A 352 -0.04 8.58 4.17
N TRP A 353 1.12 8.36 3.54
CA TRP A 353 1.63 7.01 3.26
C TRP A 353 1.86 6.14 4.50
N SER A 354 1.91 6.74 5.69
CA SER A 354 2.15 6.03 6.96
C SER A 354 0.85 5.64 7.64
N ALA A 355 -0.30 6.04 7.10
CA ALA A 355 -1.62 5.69 7.61
C ALA A 355 -2.12 4.32 7.12
N SER A 356 -1.27 3.50 6.47
CA SER A 356 -1.63 2.18 5.95
C SER A 356 -2.35 1.24 6.93
N PRO A 357 -2.11 1.29 8.27
CA PRO A 357 -2.87 0.46 9.19
C PRO A 357 -4.38 0.62 9.12
N ASN A 358 -4.90 1.78 8.68
CA ASN A 358 -6.33 1.97 8.49
C ASN A 358 -6.92 1.20 7.30
N TYR A 359 -6.09 0.75 6.37
CA TYR A 359 -6.46 -0.23 5.35
C TYR A 359 -6.17 -1.65 5.85
N ASP A 360 -4.95 -1.91 6.33
CA ASP A 360 -4.48 -3.25 6.66
C ASP A 360 -5.23 -3.90 7.84
N LEU A 361 -5.72 -3.13 8.83
CA LEU A 361 -6.54 -3.69 9.91
C LEU A 361 -7.85 -4.31 9.38
N LEU A 362 -8.38 -3.82 8.26
CA LEU A 362 -9.57 -4.37 7.62
C LEU A 362 -9.24 -5.40 6.52
N ALA A 363 -8.24 -5.13 5.68
CA ALA A 363 -7.86 -5.99 4.56
C ALA A 363 -6.96 -7.16 4.96
N THR A 364 -6.06 -6.95 5.91
CA THR A 364 -5.08 -7.95 6.39
C THR A 364 -5.58 -8.64 7.64
N VAL A 365 -5.88 -7.91 8.72
CA VAL A 365 -6.27 -8.52 10.00
C VAL A 365 -7.67 -9.10 9.94
N CYS A 366 -8.67 -8.31 9.55
CA CYS A 366 -10.02 -8.84 9.31
C CYS A 366 -10.11 -9.68 8.02
N GLY A 367 -9.15 -9.51 7.10
CA GLY A 367 -9.04 -10.33 5.90
C GLY A 367 -10.04 -10.01 4.79
N ILE A 368 -10.74 -8.87 4.86
CA ILE A 368 -11.84 -8.53 3.94
C ILE A 368 -11.27 -7.92 2.66
N GLU A 369 -11.37 -8.63 1.54
CA GLU A 369 -10.82 -8.20 0.25
C GLU A 369 -11.71 -8.58 -0.93
N PRO A 370 -11.62 -7.87 -2.07
CA PRO A 370 -12.30 -8.29 -3.29
C PRO A 370 -11.73 -9.62 -3.80
N ALA A 371 -12.62 -10.56 -4.09
CA ALA A 371 -12.30 -11.83 -4.75
C ALA A 371 -12.52 -11.78 -6.27
N ALA A 372 -13.15 -10.72 -6.78
CA ALA A 372 -13.38 -10.48 -8.20
C ALA A 372 -13.44 -8.96 -8.49
N PRO A 373 -13.20 -8.53 -9.74
CA PRO A 373 -13.34 -7.14 -10.16
C PRO A 373 -14.70 -6.54 -9.78
N GLY A 374 -14.68 -5.26 -9.40
CA GLY A 374 -15.83 -4.51 -8.92
C GLY A 374 -16.31 -4.90 -7.53
N PHE A 375 -15.49 -5.64 -6.77
CA PHE A 375 -15.83 -6.22 -5.48
C PHE A 375 -17.09 -7.11 -5.55
N LYS A 376 -17.37 -7.70 -6.73
CA LYS A 376 -18.58 -8.51 -6.99
C LYS A 376 -18.69 -9.75 -6.10
N SER A 377 -17.57 -10.21 -5.58
CA SER A 377 -17.49 -11.22 -4.54
C SER A 377 -16.39 -10.85 -3.54
N VAL A 378 -16.54 -11.32 -2.30
CA VAL A 378 -15.60 -11.06 -1.21
C VAL A 378 -14.84 -12.32 -0.82
N ARG A 379 -13.54 -12.18 -0.54
CA ARG A 379 -12.75 -13.15 0.22
C ARG A 379 -12.57 -12.60 1.62
N ILE A 380 -12.81 -13.43 2.64
CA ILE A 380 -12.56 -13.10 4.04
C ILE A 380 -11.59 -14.13 4.59
N GLU A 381 -10.35 -13.70 4.83
CA GLU A 381 -9.27 -14.55 5.34
C GLU A 381 -8.58 -13.86 6.52
N PRO A 382 -9.12 -13.98 7.74
CA PRO A 382 -8.69 -13.19 8.87
C PRO A 382 -7.35 -13.70 9.42
N ASN A 383 -6.47 -12.76 9.77
CA ASN A 383 -5.14 -13.01 10.32
C ASN A 383 -5.08 -12.46 11.75
N LEU A 384 -5.54 -13.27 12.72
CA LEU A 384 -5.65 -12.85 14.11
C LEU A 384 -4.30 -12.83 14.84
N GLY A 385 -3.35 -13.69 14.46
CA GLY A 385 -2.14 -13.93 15.25
C GLY A 385 -2.49 -14.20 16.72
N GLU A 386 -2.01 -13.33 17.60
CA GLU A 386 -2.22 -13.37 19.06
C GLU A 386 -3.56 -12.73 19.52
N LEU A 387 -4.35 -12.16 18.60
CA LEU A 387 -5.64 -11.57 18.95
C LEU A 387 -6.63 -12.67 19.39
N LYS A 388 -7.30 -12.42 20.52
CA LYS A 388 -8.33 -13.30 21.09
C LYS A 388 -9.70 -13.06 20.46
N TRP A 389 -9.97 -11.83 20.04
CA TRP A 389 -11.21 -11.46 19.36
C TRP A 389 -10.99 -10.23 18.49
N LEU A 390 -11.82 -10.09 17.46
CA LEU A 390 -11.95 -8.88 16.66
C LEU A 390 -13.41 -8.61 16.30
N ARG A 391 -13.73 -7.32 16.12
CA ARG A 391 -15.02 -6.83 15.63
C ARG A 391 -14.77 -5.70 14.66
N ALA A 392 -15.38 -5.76 13.49
CA ALA A 392 -15.20 -4.74 12.48
C ALA A 392 -16.43 -4.55 11.60
N SER A 393 -16.52 -3.36 11.03
CA SER A 393 -17.45 -3.05 9.94
C SER A 393 -16.70 -2.34 8.83
N MET A 394 -16.98 -2.69 7.57
CA MET A 394 -16.33 -2.11 6.39
C MET A 394 -17.40 -1.74 5.34
N PRO A 395 -17.43 -0.50 4.83
CA PRO A 395 -18.37 -0.06 3.82
C PRO A 395 -18.04 -0.67 2.44
N HIS A 396 -18.94 -1.52 1.95
CA HIS A 396 -18.91 -2.06 0.59
C HIS A 396 -19.95 -1.33 -0.29
N PRO A 397 -19.79 -1.25 -1.63
CA PRO A 397 -20.76 -0.57 -2.50
C PRO A 397 -22.21 -1.05 -2.37
N LEU A 398 -22.41 -2.32 -2.01
CA LEU A 398 -23.74 -2.92 -1.78
C LEU A 398 -24.28 -2.74 -0.34
N GLY A 399 -23.48 -2.24 0.61
CA GLY A 399 -23.84 -2.12 2.02
C GLY A 399 -22.69 -2.48 2.96
N MET A 400 -22.91 -2.49 4.27
CA MET A 400 -21.84 -2.80 5.23
C MET A 400 -21.54 -4.31 5.25
N ILE A 401 -20.25 -4.66 5.26
CA ILE A 401 -19.78 -5.97 5.70
C ILE A 401 -19.48 -5.86 7.19
N THR A 402 -20.04 -6.72 8.03
CA THR A 402 -19.75 -6.75 9.47
C THR A 402 -19.18 -8.10 9.88
N MET A 403 -18.33 -8.10 10.90
CA MET A 403 -17.83 -9.33 11.50
C MET A 403 -17.56 -9.19 12.98
N ALA A 404 -17.80 -10.27 13.70
CA ALA A 404 -17.40 -10.46 15.08
C ALA A 404 -16.86 -11.88 15.22
N LEU A 405 -15.59 -12.00 15.56
CA LEU A 405 -14.87 -13.27 15.64
C LEU A 405 -14.14 -13.39 16.97
N GLU A 406 -14.18 -14.57 17.56
CA GLU A 406 -13.46 -14.94 18.78
C GLU A 406 -12.63 -16.19 18.50
N LYS A 407 -11.40 -16.22 19.01
CA LYS A 407 -10.47 -17.34 18.89
C LYS A 407 -10.40 -18.05 20.24
N ASP A 408 -10.97 -19.26 20.31
CA ASP A 408 -10.91 -20.14 21.48
C ASP A 408 -10.18 -21.43 21.12
N LYS A 409 -9.06 -21.70 21.79
CA LYS A 409 -8.24 -22.92 21.60
C LYS A 409 -7.95 -23.27 20.13
N GLY A 410 -7.70 -22.26 19.29
CA GLY A 410 -7.40 -22.44 17.85
C GLY A 410 -8.64 -22.54 16.95
N ILE A 411 -9.83 -22.58 17.53
CA ILE A 411 -11.12 -22.52 16.82
C ILE A 411 -11.57 -21.07 16.75
N LEU A 412 -11.89 -20.63 15.54
CA LEU A 412 -12.49 -19.34 15.27
C LEU A 412 -14.01 -19.49 15.23
N VAL A 413 -14.68 -18.79 16.13
CA VAL A 413 -16.14 -18.78 16.27
C VAL A 413 -16.68 -17.37 16.13
N GLY A 414 -17.88 -17.23 15.56
CA GLY A 414 -18.51 -15.91 15.46
C GLY A 414 -19.44 -15.78 14.28
N GLN A 415 -19.56 -14.56 13.75
CA GLN A 415 -20.46 -14.24 12.65
C GLN A 415 -19.83 -13.26 11.67
N VAL A 416 -20.21 -13.41 10.40
CA VAL A 416 -19.96 -12.47 9.31
C VAL A 416 -21.30 -12.14 8.66
N GLU A 417 -21.61 -10.86 8.52
CA GLU A 417 -22.78 -10.40 7.80
C GLU A 417 -22.37 -9.77 6.47
N LEU A 418 -22.94 -10.28 5.37
CA LEU A 418 -22.76 -9.71 4.04
C LEU A 418 -24.00 -8.94 3.61
N PRO A 419 -23.86 -7.78 2.94
CA PRO A 419 -25.01 -7.04 2.44
C PRO A 419 -25.76 -7.82 1.35
N PRO A 420 -27.04 -7.47 1.09
CA PRO A 420 -27.82 -8.08 0.01
C PRO A 420 -27.07 -8.04 -1.34
N GLY A 421 -27.09 -9.17 -2.05
CA GLY A 421 -26.44 -9.31 -3.35
C GLY A 421 -24.93 -9.65 -3.30
N LEU A 422 -24.26 -9.55 -2.15
CA LEU A 422 -22.87 -9.96 -1.99
C LEU A 422 -22.77 -11.44 -1.58
N LYS A 423 -21.80 -12.14 -2.17
CA LYS A 423 -21.41 -13.51 -1.81
C LYS A 423 -19.91 -13.61 -1.69
N GLY A 424 -19.42 -14.64 -1.02
CA GLY A 424 -17.99 -14.78 -0.81
C GLY A 424 -17.52 -16.13 -0.31
N ILE A 425 -16.24 -16.15 0.05
CA ILE A 425 -15.59 -17.29 0.67
C ILE A 425 -14.88 -16.81 1.92
N PHE A 426 -15.14 -17.49 3.03
CA PHE A 426 -14.36 -17.39 4.25
C PHE A 426 -13.30 -18.49 4.25
N SER A 427 -12.04 -18.13 4.51
CA SER A 427 -10.92 -19.06 4.60
C SER A 427 -10.23 -18.91 5.95
N TYR A 428 -9.92 -20.02 6.62
CA TYR A 428 -9.15 -20.02 7.86
C TYR A 428 -8.41 -21.35 8.01
N GLU A 429 -7.10 -21.30 8.24
CA GLU A 429 -6.24 -22.49 8.42
C GLU A 429 -6.42 -23.53 7.28
N GLY A 430 -6.51 -23.05 6.03
CA GLY A 430 -6.73 -23.88 4.85
C GLY A 430 -8.15 -24.38 4.63
N ALA A 431 -9.02 -24.33 5.64
CA ALA A 431 -10.44 -24.65 5.49
C ALA A 431 -11.20 -23.50 4.81
N LYS A 432 -12.23 -23.83 4.02
CA LYS A 432 -13.04 -22.85 3.28
C LYS A 432 -14.53 -23.04 3.55
N LYS A 433 -15.24 -21.92 3.70
CA LYS A 433 -16.70 -21.86 3.85
C LYS A 433 -17.28 -20.85 2.87
N LYS A 434 -18.35 -21.21 2.15
CA LYS A 434 -19.11 -20.24 1.35
C LYS A 434 -19.86 -19.29 2.26
N LEU A 435 -19.89 -18.02 1.87
CA LEU A 435 -20.68 -16.98 2.52
C LEU A 435 -21.79 -16.55 1.57
N ASP A 436 -23.03 -16.57 2.06
CA ASP A 436 -24.20 -16.02 1.38
C ASP A 436 -24.54 -14.63 1.94
N ASN A 437 -25.49 -13.93 1.31
CA ASN A 437 -25.99 -12.66 1.83
C ASN A 437 -26.66 -12.85 3.21
N GLY A 438 -26.61 -11.84 4.06
CA GLY A 438 -27.09 -11.90 5.44
C GLY A 438 -26.07 -12.49 6.41
N VAL A 439 -26.55 -13.02 7.53
CA VAL A 439 -25.71 -13.48 8.64
C VAL A 439 -25.20 -14.91 8.39
N ASN A 440 -23.88 -15.07 8.47
CA ASN A 440 -23.18 -16.34 8.32
C ASN A 440 -22.46 -16.70 9.62
N THR A 441 -22.83 -17.82 10.24
CA THR A 441 -22.13 -18.33 11.44
C THR A 441 -20.78 -18.93 11.07
N ILE A 442 -19.72 -18.55 11.77
CA ILE A 442 -18.36 -19.08 11.63
C ILE A 442 -18.07 -20.03 12.80
N HIS A 443 -17.55 -21.20 12.48
CA HIS A 443 -17.00 -22.18 13.41
C HIS A 443 -15.96 -22.99 12.65
N MET A 444 -14.72 -22.51 12.63
CA MET A 444 -13.64 -23.04 11.80
C MET A 444 -12.33 -23.07 12.56
N GLY A 445 -11.56 -24.14 12.39
CA GLY A 445 -10.25 -24.30 13.02
C GLY A 445 -9.87 -25.78 13.03
N ILE A 446 -8.63 -26.06 13.42
CA ILE A 446 -8.15 -27.43 13.57
C ILE A 446 -8.32 -27.78 15.05
N HIS A 447 -9.09 -28.83 15.36
CA HIS A 447 -8.96 -29.50 16.64
C HIS A 447 -7.54 -30.08 16.69
N ARG A 448 -6.62 -29.41 17.38
CA ARG A 448 -5.31 -29.98 17.70
C ARG A 448 -5.41 -30.89 18.90
#